data_AF-A0A1V5HC37-F1
#
_entry.id   AF-A0A1V5HC37-F1
#
_cell.length_a   1.000
_cell.length_b   1.000
_cell.length_c   1.000
_cell.angle_alpha   90.00
_cell.angle_beta   90.00
_cell.angle_gamma   90.00
#
_symmetry.space_group_name_H-M   'P 1'
#
loop_
_entity.id
_entity.type
_entity.pdbx_description
1 polymer ?
#
loop_
_entity_poly.entity_id
_entity_poly.type
_entity_poly.pdbx_seq_one_letter_code
_entity_poly.pdbx_strand_id
1 'polypeptide(L)'
;MTDVALLQCRGYDLETLREKMAEGLGLTGFPLETFRGARVVVKPNLLSASQPQSAVVTHPQFFQAACEIVLDHGGRPILAESPAVASLRSALRAAGYVPVLKRLGIEAADMSAVRKLSWPGARVMKHFEIAQAFFDADVILNLPKFKTHNLTYITAATKNLFGAVPGMRKSQMHIKFPGKDDFSGFILDLYGAFLHGFDPPKTILHIMDAVIAMEGDGPGSLGRPRPMNAIIVGGDALAVDWVGLQVSGLRVRLCTTVTEGFRRNLGVSSEQEISVKGEKIEDLRVQNFLPPKSAPMIRLLERPAIRRMAKGLFTGRPVPKDGRCMLCYQCREICPAQAIGTAEEGKRVPRFDYGACIRCYCCMEICPKGAISLKKGGLQWMMR
;
A
#
# COMPACT_ATOMS: atom_id res chain seq x y z
N MET A 1 -14.82 12.98 -14.49
CA MET A 1 -15.44 12.43 -13.27
C MET A 1 -15.07 10.98 -13.17
N THR A 2 -14.64 10.51 -11.99
CA THR A 2 -14.53 9.08 -11.68
C THR A 2 -15.75 8.66 -10.88
N ASP A 3 -16.31 7.51 -11.21
CA ASP A 3 -17.44 6.96 -10.48
C ASP A 3 -16.94 6.08 -9.32
N VAL A 4 -17.54 6.26 -8.14
CA VAL A 4 -17.30 5.43 -6.95
C VAL A 4 -18.65 4.96 -6.44
N ALA A 5 -18.86 3.64 -6.39
CA ALA A 5 -20.08 3.08 -5.84
C ALA A 5 -19.99 3.00 -4.31
N LEU A 6 -21.02 3.49 -3.63
CA LEU A 6 -21.22 3.40 -2.19
C LEU A 6 -22.49 2.60 -1.93
N LEU A 7 -22.37 1.50 -1.19
CA LEU A 7 -23.46 0.55 -0.99
C LEU A 7 -23.62 0.20 0.47
N GLN A 8 -24.86 0.17 0.97
CA GLN A 8 -25.14 -0.28 2.33
C GLN A 8 -24.95 -1.80 2.44
N CYS A 9 -24.18 -2.25 3.42
CA CYS A 9 -24.00 -3.66 3.75
C CYS A 9 -23.70 -3.81 5.24
N ARG A 10 -24.61 -4.44 5.99
CA ARG A 10 -24.57 -4.49 7.47
C ARG A 10 -23.90 -5.74 8.04
N GLY A 11 -23.52 -6.69 7.20
CA GLY A 11 -23.01 -7.98 7.63
C GLY A 11 -22.19 -8.67 6.56
N TYR A 12 -21.71 -9.87 6.89
CA TYR A 12 -20.86 -10.66 5.99
C TYR A 12 -21.57 -11.90 5.43
N ASP A 13 -22.90 -11.84 5.31
CA ASP A 13 -23.65 -12.84 4.57
C ASP A 13 -23.13 -12.93 3.13
N LEU A 14 -22.85 -14.14 2.65
CA LEU A 14 -22.09 -14.33 1.42
C LEU A 14 -22.87 -13.90 0.18
N GLU A 15 -24.17 -14.23 0.11
CA GLU A 15 -25.03 -13.85 -1.01
C GLU A 15 -25.18 -12.34 -1.08
N THR A 16 -25.49 -11.71 0.06
CA THR A 16 -25.59 -10.25 0.16
C THR A 16 -24.28 -9.55 -0.27
N LEU A 17 -23.13 -10.06 0.17
CA LEU A 17 -21.83 -9.51 -0.21
C LEU A 17 -21.60 -9.61 -1.72
N ARG A 18 -21.92 -10.75 -2.33
CA ARG A 18 -21.76 -10.96 -3.77
C ARG A 18 -22.64 -10.04 -4.58
N GLU A 19 -23.92 -9.94 -4.22
CA GLU A 19 -24.88 -9.04 -4.87
C GLU A 19 -24.39 -7.59 -4.81
N LYS A 20 -24.01 -7.12 -3.62
CA LYS A 20 -23.52 -5.75 -3.44
C LYS A 20 -22.21 -5.50 -4.17
N MET A 21 -21.26 -6.43 -4.17
CA MET A 21 -20.02 -6.25 -4.93
C MET A 21 -20.26 -6.21 -6.45
N ALA A 22 -21.13 -7.06 -6.98
CA ALA A 22 -21.49 -7.07 -8.40
C ALA A 22 -22.24 -5.78 -8.79
N GLU A 23 -23.21 -5.35 -7.98
CA GLU A 23 -23.90 -4.06 -8.12
C GLU A 23 -22.89 -2.90 -8.15
N GLY A 24 -21.95 -2.90 -7.20
CA GLY A 24 -20.92 -1.85 -7.09
C GLY A 24 -20.01 -1.79 -8.31
N LEU A 25 -19.57 -2.93 -8.83
CA LEU A 25 -18.80 -3.00 -10.07
C LEU A 25 -19.60 -2.43 -11.26
N GLY A 26 -20.88 -2.81 -11.39
CA GLY A 26 -21.77 -2.28 -12.42
C GLY A 26 -21.97 -0.76 -12.34
N LEU A 27 -22.16 -0.23 -11.12
CA LEU A 27 -22.31 1.21 -10.90
C LEU A 27 -21.06 2.02 -11.25
N THR A 28 -19.87 1.41 -11.19
CA THR A 28 -18.61 2.03 -11.64
C THR A 28 -18.37 1.92 -13.15
N GLY A 29 -19.27 1.25 -13.88
CA GLY A 29 -19.11 0.95 -15.30
C GLY A 29 -18.05 -0.13 -15.60
N PHE A 30 -17.66 -0.92 -14.59
CA PHE A 30 -16.67 -1.98 -14.79
C PHE A 30 -17.28 -3.18 -15.54
N PRO A 31 -16.72 -3.56 -16.71
CA PRO A 31 -17.23 -4.70 -17.48
C PRO A 31 -16.78 -6.02 -16.84
N LEU A 32 -17.71 -6.80 -16.27
CA LEU A 32 -17.41 -8.08 -15.60
C LEU A 32 -16.80 -9.13 -16.54
N GLU A 33 -17.06 -9.03 -17.84
CA GLU A 33 -16.42 -9.83 -18.89
C GLU A 33 -14.91 -9.65 -18.96
N THR A 34 -14.35 -8.57 -18.39
CA THR A 34 -12.90 -8.37 -18.22
C THR A 34 -12.26 -9.51 -17.43
N PHE A 35 -13.03 -10.21 -16.59
CA PHE A 35 -12.51 -11.38 -15.87
C PHE A 35 -12.36 -12.63 -16.74
N ARG A 36 -13.00 -12.71 -17.92
CA ARG A 36 -13.02 -13.93 -18.74
C ARG A 36 -11.61 -14.31 -19.18
N GLY A 37 -11.13 -15.46 -18.67
CA GLY A 37 -9.78 -15.97 -18.95
C GLY A 37 -8.65 -15.22 -18.23
N ALA A 38 -8.96 -14.14 -17.52
CA ALA A 38 -7.99 -13.30 -16.85
C ALA A 38 -7.42 -13.98 -15.60
N ARG A 39 -6.11 -13.81 -15.38
CA ARG A 39 -5.47 -14.09 -14.09
C ARG A 39 -5.66 -12.87 -13.19
N VAL A 40 -6.40 -13.06 -12.10
CA VAL A 40 -6.81 -11.96 -11.21
C VAL A 40 -6.09 -12.07 -9.88
N VAL A 41 -5.18 -11.13 -9.61
CA VAL A 41 -4.63 -11.02 -8.26
C VAL A 41 -5.70 -10.46 -7.34
N VAL A 42 -6.08 -11.22 -6.32
CA VAL A 42 -6.98 -10.79 -5.24
C VAL A 42 -6.14 -10.48 -4.01
N LYS A 43 -6.08 -9.20 -3.65
CA LYS A 43 -5.21 -8.69 -2.60
C LYS A 43 -6.00 -8.26 -1.35
N PRO A 44 -6.20 -9.14 -0.35
CA PRO A 44 -6.79 -8.76 0.92
C PRO A 44 -5.86 -7.85 1.72
N ASN A 45 -6.33 -7.35 2.87
CA ASN A 45 -5.48 -6.73 3.88
C ASN A 45 -5.32 -7.68 5.07
N LEU A 46 -4.14 -8.29 5.26
CA LEU A 46 -3.95 -9.26 6.36
C LEU A 46 -3.09 -8.74 7.52
N LEU A 47 -2.12 -7.85 7.29
CA LEU A 47 -1.25 -7.21 8.32
C LEU A 47 -0.48 -8.19 9.27
N SER A 48 -1.20 -8.90 10.14
CA SER A 48 -0.73 -9.81 11.19
C SER A 48 -1.64 -11.06 11.30
N ALA A 49 -1.28 -12.00 12.17
CA ALA A 49 -2.16 -13.12 12.50
C ALA A 49 -3.30 -12.67 13.43
N SER A 50 -4.41 -12.24 12.83
CA SER A 50 -5.54 -11.67 13.55
C SER A 50 -6.87 -12.33 13.14
N GLN A 51 -7.78 -12.45 14.10
CA GLN A 51 -9.13 -12.97 13.88
C GLN A 51 -10.00 -11.95 13.14
N PRO A 52 -10.95 -12.35 12.28
CA PRO A 52 -11.79 -11.42 11.50
C PRO A 52 -12.57 -10.40 12.34
N GLN A 53 -13.02 -10.80 13.53
CA GLN A 53 -13.79 -9.96 14.46
C GLN A 53 -12.99 -8.75 14.97
N SER A 54 -11.65 -8.79 14.88
CA SER A 54 -10.79 -7.67 15.27
C SER A 54 -10.82 -6.50 14.27
N ALA A 55 -11.42 -6.68 13.09
CA ALA A 55 -11.39 -5.71 12.00
C ALA A 55 -9.97 -5.30 11.54
N VAL A 56 -8.93 -6.03 11.96
CA VAL A 56 -7.55 -5.86 11.49
C VAL A 56 -7.44 -6.30 10.03
N VAL A 57 -8.18 -7.34 9.66
CA VAL A 57 -8.08 -8.02 8.36
C VAL A 57 -9.34 -7.83 7.52
N THR A 58 -9.19 -7.92 6.19
CA THR A 58 -10.33 -8.10 5.29
C THR A 58 -11.05 -9.39 5.65
N HIS A 59 -12.36 -9.35 5.81
CA HIS A 59 -13.13 -10.50 6.29
C HIS A 59 -13.04 -11.68 5.29
N PRO A 60 -12.93 -12.95 5.75
CA PRO A 60 -12.81 -14.11 4.85
C PRO A 60 -14.02 -14.29 3.93
N GLN A 61 -15.24 -14.01 4.39
CA GLN A 61 -16.44 -14.04 3.53
C GLN A 61 -16.44 -12.92 2.49
N PHE A 62 -15.88 -11.75 2.82
CA PHE A 62 -15.71 -10.64 1.86
C PHE A 62 -14.72 -11.03 0.76
N PHE A 63 -13.59 -11.62 1.14
CA PHE A 63 -12.63 -12.18 0.19
C PHE A 63 -13.26 -13.30 -0.67
N GLN A 64 -14.04 -14.18 -0.05
CA GLN A 64 -14.73 -15.26 -0.76
C GLN A 64 -15.69 -14.71 -1.82
N ALA A 65 -16.55 -13.74 -1.45
CA ALA A 65 -17.50 -13.13 -2.37
C ALA A 65 -16.80 -12.54 -3.60
N ALA A 66 -15.71 -11.80 -3.39
CA ALA A 66 -14.91 -11.24 -4.48
C ALA A 66 -14.31 -12.34 -5.38
N CYS A 67 -13.83 -13.44 -4.81
CA CYS A 67 -13.28 -14.55 -5.59
C CYS A 67 -14.35 -15.30 -6.38
N GLU A 68 -15.53 -15.51 -5.80
CA GLU A 68 -16.66 -16.16 -6.50
C GLU A 68 -17.12 -15.33 -7.69
N ILE A 69 -17.19 -14.00 -7.56
CA ILE A 69 -17.49 -13.12 -8.71
C ILE A 69 -16.48 -13.32 -9.84
N VAL A 70 -15.18 -13.39 -9.53
CA VAL A 70 -14.14 -13.62 -10.53
C VAL A 70 -14.32 -14.99 -11.19
N LEU A 71 -14.55 -16.04 -10.41
CA LEU A 71 -14.73 -17.41 -10.92
C LEU A 71 -15.96 -17.53 -11.81
N ASP A 72 -17.09 -16.96 -11.41
CA ASP A 72 -18.36 -17.01 -12.14
C ASP A 72 -18.27 -16.32 -13.51
N HIS A 73 -17.37 -15.35 -13.65
CA HIS A 73 -17.10 -14.66 -14.91
C HIS A 73 -15.90 -15.24 -15.68
N GLY A 74 -15.44 -16.44 -15.30
CA GLY A 74 -14.41 -17.21 -16.01
C GLY A 74 -12.98 -16.77 -15.75
N GLY A 75 -12.74 -15.99 -14.70
CA GLY A 75 -11.42 -15.58 -14.25
C GLY A 75 -10.76 -16.57 -13.31
N ARG A 76 -9.46 -16.38 -13.07
CA ARG A 76 -8.62 -17.22 -12.21
C ARG A 76 -8.08 -16.39 -11.05
N PRO A 77 -8.76 -16.36 -9.89
CA PRO A 77 -8.30 -15.60 -8.75
C PRO A 77 -7.06 -16.25 -8.11
N ILE A 78 -6.11 -15.42 -7.69
CA ILE A 78 -4.94 -15.83 -6.90
C ILE A 78 -4.77 -14.88 -5.72
N LEU A 79 -4.61 -15.41 -4.51
CA LEU A 79 -4.38 -14.57 -3.33
C LEU A 79 -2.95 -14.03 -3.35
N ALA A 80 -2.77 -12.72 -3.34
CA ALA A 80 -1.45 -12.10 -3.19
C ALA A 80 -1.41 -11.16 -1.98
N GLU A 81 -0.70 -11.57 -0.94
CA GLU A 81 -0.51 -10.74 0.24
C GLU A 81 0.79 -11.08 0.95
N SER A 82 1.43 -10.04 1.48
CA SER A 82 2.60 -10.16 2.34
C SER A 82 2.24 -9.49 3.67
N PRO A 83 2.02 -10.24 4.77
CA PRO A 83 1.81 -9.64 6.09
C PRO A 83 3.11 -9.01 6.63
N ALA A 84 2.99 -7.97 7.45
CA ALA A 84 4.15 -7.19 7.92
C ALA A 84 4.93 -7.87 9.05
N VAL A 85 4.24 -8.61 9.92
CA VAL A 85 4.81 -9.15 11.17
C VAL A 85 4.73 -10.68 11.25
N ALA A 86 3.74 -11.29 10.60
CA ALA A 86 3.47 -12.72 10.67
C ALA A 86 3.79 -13.41 9.34
N SER A 87 4.01 -14.73 9.37
CA SER A 87 4.05 -15.52 8.14
C SER A 87 2.67 -15.47 7.45
N LEU A 88 2.66 -15.54 6.11
CA LEU A 88 1.41 -15.60 5.35
C LEU A 88 0.54 -16.79 5.83
N ARG A 89 1.14 -17.97 6.03
CA ARG A 89 0.45 -19.15 6.54
C ARG A 89 -0.26 -18.91 7.87
N SER A 90 0.41 -18.27 8.83
CA SER A 90 -0.21 -17.95 10.13
C SER A 90 -1.31 -16.91 10.01
N ALA A 91 -1.14 -15.91 9.14
CA ALA A 91 -2.15 -14.88 8.92
C ALA A 91 -3.42 -15.47 8.28
N LEU A 92 -3.27 -16.30 7.25
CA LEU A 92 -4.38 -16.99 6.59
C LEU A 92 -5.14 -17.92 7.55
N ARG A 93 -4.42 -18.63 8.42
CA ARG A 93 -5.05 -19.50 9.43
C ARG A 93 -5.85 -18.68 10.43
N ALA A 94 -5.26 -17.65 11.02
CA ALA A 94 -5.91 -16.82 12.02
C ALA A 94 -7.12 -16.05 11.45
N ALA A 95 -7.02 -15.60 10.19
CA ALA A 95 -8.10 -14.88 9.51
C ALA A 95 -9.20 -15.80 8.95
N GLY A 96 -9.07 -17.13 9.06
CA GLY A 96 -10.08 -18.07 8.55
C GLY A 96 -10.09 -18.24 7.03
N TYR A 97 -8.99 -17.92 6.33
CA TYR A 97 -8.91 -18.01 4.86
C TYR A 97 -8.64 -19.44 4.37
N VAL A 98 -7.99 -20.29 5.19
CA VAL A 98 -7.58 -21.64 4.77
C VAL A 98 -8.77 -22.48 4.25
N PRO A 99 -9.94 -22.54 4.93
CA PRO A 99 -11.11 -23.26 4.41
C PRO A 99 -11.64 -22.66 3.10
N VAL A 100 -11.63 -21.32 2.98
CA VAL A 100 -12.11 -20.61 1.79
C VAL A 100 -11.24 -20.96 0.58
N LEU A 101 -9.91 -20.87 0.73
CA LEU A 101 -8.95 -21.19 -0.32
C LEU A 101 -9.10 -22.64 -0.79
N LYS A 102 -9.23 -23.58 0.15
CA LYS A 102 -9.43 -25.01 -0.17
C LYS A 102 -10.74 -25.24 -0.93
N ARG A 103 -11.85 -24.65 -0.48
CA ARG A 103 -13.16 -24.81 -1.11
C ARG A 103 -13.20 -24.27 -2.53
N LEU A 104 -12.57 -23.12 -2.76
CA LEU A 104 -12.56 -22.46 -4.08
C LEU A 104 -11.42 -22.94 -4.99
N GLY A 105 -10.50 -23.79 -4.50
CA GLY A 105 -9.33 -24.20 -5.26
C GLY A 105 -8.37 -23.04 -5.58
N ILE A 106 -8.27 -22.05 -4.68
CA ILE A 106 -7.46 -20.84 -4.88
C ILE A 106 -6.12 -21.00 -4.19
N GLU A 107 -5.06 -20.65 -4.91
CA GLU A 107 -3.70 -20.66 -4.40
C GLU A 107 -3.28 -19.29 -3.86
N ALA A 108 -2.30 -19.30 -2.95
CA ALA A 108 -1.59 -18.09 -2.56
C ALA A 108 -0.35 -17.93 -3.44
N ALA A 109 -0.19 -16.75 -4.03
CA ALA A 109 0.96 -16.40 -4.85
C ALA A 109 2.27 -16.48 -4.06
N ASP A 110 3.34 -16.90 -4.74
CA ASP A 110 4.69 -16.71 -4.22
C ASP A 110 5.04 -15.22 -4.21
N MET A 111 5.33 -14.72 -3.02
CA MET A 111 5.69 -13.32 -2.78
C MET A 111 7.21 -13.13 -2.73
N SER A 112 8.01 -14.19 -2.83
CA SER A 112 9.47 -14.13 -2.71
C SER A 112 10.15 -13.68 -4.01
N ALA A 113 9.66 -14.15 -5.16
CA ALA A 113 10.08 -13.67 -6.47
C ALA A 113 9.63 -12.21 -6.68
N VAL A 114 10.58 -11.31 -6.93
CA VAL A 114 10.30 -9.87 -7.12
C VAL A 114 10.74 -9.37 -8.49
N ARG A 115 10.01 -8.39 -8.99
CA ARG A 115 10.34 -7.62 -10.18
C ARG A 115 10.32 -6.13 -9.86
N LYS A 116 11.11 -5.36 -10.61
CA LYS A 116 11.24 -3.91 -10.43
C LYS A 116 10.10 -3.19 -11.15
N LEU A 117 9.25 -2.51 -10.39
CA LEU A 117 8.26 -1.56 -10.89
C LEU A 117 8.85 -0.16 -10.79
N SER A 118 8.88 0.57 -11.91
CA SER A 118 9.56 1.87 -12.00
C SER A 118 8.61 2.94 -12.48
N TRP A 119 8.67 4.11 -11.85
CA TRP A 119 7.95 5.29 -12.32
C TRP A 119 8.84 6.53 -12.16
N PRO A 120 9.37 7.08 -13.27
CA PRO A 120 10.27 8.24 -13.23
C PRO A 120 9.66 9.50 -12.61
N GLY A 121 8.32 9.63 -12.65
CA GLY A 121 7.54 10.74 -12.09
C GLY A 121 7.37 10.71 -10.57
N ALA A 122 7.80 9.65 -9.90
CA ALA A 122 7.79 9.57 -8.44
C ALA A 122 8.71 10.62 -7.81
N ARG A 123 8.34 11.14 -6.63
CA ARG A 123 9.07 12.22 -5.95
C ARG A 123 10.16 11.72 -4.99
N VAL A 124 9.85 10.70 -4.20
CA VAL A 124 10.70 10.17 -3.11
C VAL A 124 11.41 8.88 -3.54
N MET A 125 10.67 7.94 -4.13
CA MET A 125 11.15 6.61 -4.49
C MET A 125 10.67 6.21 -5.88
N LYS A 126 11.58 6.22 -6.86
CA LYS A 126 11.26 5.95 -8.28
C LYS A 126 11.12 4.49 -8.66
N HIS A 127 11.53 3.59 -7.77
CA HIS A 127 11.59 2.17 -8.05
C HIS A 127 11.14 1.38 -6.82
N PHE A 128 10.35 0.35 -7.08
CA PHE A 128 9.84 -0.58 -6.09
C PHE A 128 10.10 -1.99 -6.56
N GLU A 129 10.58 -2.84 -5.68
CA GLU A 129 10.58 -4.28 -5.92
C GLU A 129 9.29 -4.84 -5.33
N ILE A 130 8.39 -5.27 -6.21
CA ILE A 130 7.11 -5.89 -5.83
C ILE A 130 7.08 -7.34 -6.28
N ALA A 131 6.23 -8.15 -5.68
CA ALA A 131 6.10 -9.55 -6.04
C ALA A 131 5.77 -9.72 -7.53
N GLN A 132 6.41 -10.70 -8.17
CA GLN A 132 6.23 -11.00 -9.60
C GLN A 132 4.76 -11.28 -9.94
N ALA A 133 4.00 -11.85 -9.01
CA ALA A 133 2.57 -12.14 -9.18
C ALA A 133 1.73 -10.95 -9.66
N PHE A 134 2.09 -9.70 -9.32
CA PHE A 134 1.39 -8.50 -9.80
C PHE A 134 1.68 -8.17 -11.27
N PHE A 135 2.84 -8.56 -11.79
CA PHE A 135 3.16 -8.40 -13.20
C PHE A 135 2.49 -9.47 -14.06
N ASP A 136 2.38 -10.68 -13.52
CA ASP A 136 1.82 -11.84 -14.21
C ASP A 136 0.28 -11.83 -14.22
N ALA A 137 -0.35 -10.88 -13.52
CA ALA A 137 -1.80 -10.72 -13.46
C ALA A 137 -2.32 -9.82 -14.58
N ASP A 138 -3.53 -10.09 -15.07
CA ASP A 138 -4.23 -9.22 -16.01
C ASP A 138 -5.05 -8.15 -15.27
N VAL A 139 -5.61 -8.53 -14.12
CA VAL A 139 -6.40 -7.66 -13.25
C VAL A 139 -5.89 -7.72 -11.82
N ILE A 140 -5.83 -6.57 -11.15
CA ILE A 140 -5.51 -6.45 -9.73
C ILE A 140 -6.77 -6.03 -8.99
N LEU A 141 -7.35 -6.96 -8.23
CA LEU A 141 -8.49 -6.74 -7.36
C LEU A 141 -8.01 -6.52 -5.92
N ASN A 142 -7.90 -5.26 -5.52
CA ASN A 142 -7.47 -4.85 -4.18
C ASN A 142 -8.68 -4.83 -3.23
N LEU A 143 -8.59 -5.53 -2.11
CA LEU A 143 -9.66 -5.64 -1.11
C LEU A 143 -9.22 -5.00 0.22
N PRO A 144 -9.08 -3.66 0.29
CA PRO A 144 -8.63 -2.99 1.49
C PRO A 144 -9.66 -3.10 2.63
N LYS A 145 -9.18 -3.21 3.87
CA LYS A 145 -9.99 -3.02 5.08
C LYS A 145 -9.91 -1.55 5.49
N PHE A 146 -11.05 -0.88 5.67
CA PHE A 146 -11.04 0.50 6.19
C PHE A 146 -10.69 0.52 7.68
N LYS A 147 -9.58 1.16 8.04
CA LYS A 147 -9.14 1.30 9.44
C LYS A 147 -8.32 2.55 9.67
N THR A 148 -8.31 3.05 10.89
CA THR A 148 -7.40 4.13 11.29
C THR A 148 -5.94 3.67 11.29
N HIS A 149 -5.03 4.62 11.11
CA HIS A 149 -3.59 4.36 11.13
C HIS A 149 -2.82 5.58 11.64
N ASN A 150 -1.98 5.40 12.64
CA ASN A 150 -1.29 6.52 13.30
C ASN A 150 -0.36 7.35 12.39
N LEU A 151 0.19 6.74 11.33
CA LEU A 151 1.07 7.42 10.37
C LEU A 151 0.31 8.07 9.20
N THR A 152 -0.44 7.29 8.42
CA THR A 152 -1.15 7.75 7.21
C THR A 152 -2.58 8.22 7.48
N TYR A 153 -2.98 8.36 8.74
CA TYR A 153 -4.36 8.62 9.21
C TYR A 153 -5.34 7.46 9.00
N ILE A 154 -5.33 6.82 7.83
CA ILE A 154 -6.09 5.60 7.54
C ILE A 154 -5.22 4.54 6.84
N THR A 155 -5.62 3.28 6.94
CA THR A 155 -5.32 2.23 5.96
C THR A 155 -6.59 1.98 5.16
N ALA A 156 -6.43 2.02 3.85
CA ALA A 156 -7.52 1.97 2.88
C ALA A 156 -6.92 1.51 1.53
N ALA A 157 -7.55 1.80 0.40
CA ALA A 157 -7.18 1.32 -0.93
C ALA A 157 -5.72 1.65 -1.30
N THR A 158 -5.32 2.92 -1.17
CA THR A 158 -3.99 3.39 -1.59
C THR A 158 -2.88 2.69 -0.79
N LYS A 159 -3.02 2.65 0.54
CA LYS A 159 -2.02 2.04 1.42
C LYS A 159 -2.01 0.52 1.33
N ASN A 160 -3.14 -0.11 1.04
CA ASN A 160 -3.21 -1.57 1.02
C ASN A 160 -2.26 -2.15 -0.04
N LEU A 161 -2.09 -1.48 -1.19
CA LEU A 161 -1.14 -1.86 -2.25
C LEU A 161 0.30 -2.04 -1.74
N PHE A 162 0.67 -1.45 -0.61
CA PHE A 162 1.98 -1.67 0.00
C PHE A 162 2.25 -3.14 0.38
N GLY A 163 1.21 -3.96 0.55
CA GLY A 163 1.37 -5.41 0.71
C GLY A 163 1.91 -6.15 -0.53
N ALA A 164 2.05 -5.47 -1.68
CA ALA A 164 2.76 -6.01 -2.84
C ALA A 164 4.29 -6.03 -2.66
N VAL A 165 4.82 -5.22 -1.72
CA VAL A 165 6.25 -5.20 -1.36
C VAL A 165 6.51 -6.34 -0.35
N PRO A 166 7.34 -7.34 -0.67
CA PRO A 166 7.45 -8.52 0.16
C PRO A 166 8.38 -8.38 1.38
N GLY A 167 8.11 -9.22 2.39
CA GLY A 167 8.96 -9.43 3.56
C GLY A 167 9.18 -8.20 4.46
N MET A 168 10.31 -8.21 5.17
CA MET A 168 10.70 -7.20 6.16
C MET A 168 11.05 -5.83 5.53
N ARG A 169 11.02 -5.72 4.20
CA ARG A 169 11.19 -4.45 3.47
C ARG A 169 10.14 -3.43 3.91
N LYS A 170 8.93 -3.87 4.26
CA LYS A 170 7.88 -2.98 4.78
C LYS A 170 8.27 -2.32 6.11
N SER A 171 8.84 -3.08 7.03
CA SER A 171 9.35 -2.56 8.31
C SER A 171 10.53 -1.61 8.09
N GLN A 172 11.41 -1.92 7.12
CA GLN A 172 12.49 -1.02 6.73
C GLN A 172 11.99 0.31 6.16
N MET A 173 10.91 0.32 5.38
CA MET A 173 10.34 1.58 4.85
C MET A 173 9.73 2.44 5.95
N HIS A 174 9.07 1.86 6.96
CA HIS A 174 8.60 2.63 8.12
C HIS A 174 9.76 3.25 8.92
N ILE A 175 10.91 2.58 9.00
CA ILE A 175 12.12 3.14 9.63
C ILE A 175 12.75 4.22 8.74
N LYS A 176 12.74 4.01 7.42
CA LYS A 176 13.32 4.94 6.43
C LYS A 176 12.51 6.24 6.31
N PHE A 177 11.19 6.14 6.40
CA PHE A 177 10.22 7.22 6.32
C PHE A 177 9.35 7.22 7.60
N PRO A 178 9.89 7.67 8.75
CA PRO A 178 9.17 7.59 10.03
C PRO A 178 8.14 8.70 10.22
N GLY A 179 8.28 9.81 9.49
CA GLY A 179 7.36 10.95 9.55
C GLY A 179 6.14 10.75 8.65
N LYS A 180 5.01 11.32 9.08
CA LYS A 180 3.73 11.24 8.38
C LYS A 180 3.81 11.61 6.89
N ASP A 181 4.40 12.75 6.58
CA ASP A 181 4.43 13.27 5.20
C ASP A 181 5.41 12.48 4.32
N ASP A 182 6.59 12.13 4.87
CA ASP A 182 7.59 11.29 4.19
C ASP A 182 7.00 9.92 3.81
N PHE A 183 6.31 9.28 4.75
CA PHE A 183 5.73 7.96 4.52
C PHE A 183 4.54 8.03 3.57
N SER A 184 3.67 9.04 3.72
CA SER A 184 2.54 9.24 2.81
C SER A 184 3.02 9.52 1.38
N GLY A 185 4.09 10.31 1.22
CA GLY A 185 4.73 10.57 -0.06
C GLY A 185 5.30 9.30 -0.70
N PHE A 186 5.91 8.42 0.09
CA PHE A 186 6.38 7.10 -0.37
C PHE A 186 5.22 6.18 -0.81
N ILE A 187 4.12 6.14 -0.06
CA ILE A 187 2.92 5.36 -0.43
C ILE A 187 2.32 5.88 -1.73
N LEU A 188 2.29 7.20 -1.94
CA LEU A 188 1.82 7.81 -3.17
C LEU A 188 2.72 7.51 -4.37
N ASP A 189 4.04 7.49 -4.18
CA ASP A 189 4.95 7.07 -5.24
C ASP A 189 4.74 5.60 -5.64
N LEU A 190 4.43 4.73 -4.66
CA LEU A 190 4.07 3.34 -4.96
C LEU A 190 2.77 3.28 -5.77
N TYR A 191 1.74 4.03 -5.36
CA TYR A 191 0.48 4.05 -6.09
C TYR A 191 0.67 4.59 -7.53
N GLY A 192 1.42 5.67 -7.71
CA GLY A 192 1.78 6.16 -9.06
C GLY A 192 2.57 5.14 -9.87
N ALA A 193 3.43 4.33 -9.23
CA ALA A 193 4.09 3.22 -9.90
C ALA A 193 3.12 2.12 -10.34
N PHE A 194 2.06 1.83 -9.57
CA PHE A 194 0.99 0.93 -10.00
C PHE A 194 0.20 1.49 -11.19
N LEU A 195 -0.04 2.81 -11.24
CA LEU A 195 -0.76 3.45 -12.34
C LEU A 195 0.06 3.54 -13.64
N HIS A 196 1.39 3.71 -13.54
CA HIS A 196 2.22 4.12 -14.68
C HIS A 196 3.45 3.24 -14.93
N GLY A 197 3.74 2.28 -14.06
CA GLY A 197 4.98 1.51 -14.11
C GLY A 197 4.86 0.14 -14.77
N PHE A 198 3.65 -0.34 -15.05
CA PHE A 198 3.43 -1.60 -15.76
C PHE A 198 3.36 -1.38 -17.27
N ASP A 199 3.91 -2.35 -18.00
CA ASP A 199 3.82 -2.42 -19.46
C ASP A 199 3.41 -3.86 -19.86
N PRO A 200 2.21 -4.08 -20.40
CA PRO A 200 1.14 -3.08 -20.57
C PRO A 200 0.56 -2.60 -19.22
N PRO A 201 -0.15 -1.46 -19.18
CA PRO A 201 -0.87 -1.00 -17.99
C PRO A 201 -1.83 -2.06 -17.45
N LYS A 202 -1.99 -2.11 -16.12
CA LYS A 202 -2.88 -3.07 -15.44
C LYS A 202 -4.24 -2.45 -15.15
N THR A 203 -5.29 -3.26 -15.28
CA THR A 203 -6.60 -2.93 -14.73
C THR A 203 -6.58 -3.13 -13.22
N ILE A 204 -6.85 -2.07 -12.46
CA ILE A 204 -6.85 -2.09 -10.99
C ILE A 204 -8.22 -1.70 -10.48
N LEU A 205 -8.78 -2.53 -9.60
CA LEU A 205 -10.03 -2.29 -8.92
C LEU A 205 -9.85 -2.31 -7.42
N HIS A 206 -10.68 -1.54 -6.72
CA HIS A 206 -10.69 -1.46 -5.28
C HIS A 206 -12.10 -1.74 -4.78
N ILE A 207 -12.27 -2.83 -4.01
CA ILE A 207 -13.52 -3.15 -3.31
C ILE A 207 -13.22 -3.10 -1.82
N MET A 208 -13.57 -2.00 -1.17
CA MET A 208 -13.24 -1.76 0.23
C MET A 208 -14.21 -2.44 1.18
N ASP A 209 -13.65 -3.25 2.07
CA ASP A 209 -14.33 -3.79 3.25
C ASP A 209 -14.45 -2.68 4.30
N ALA A 210 -15.61 -2.03 4.31
CA ALA A 210 -16.05 -1.05 5.29
C ALA A 210 -17.34 -1.50 6.00
N VAL A 211 -17.65 -2.81 5.99
CA VAL A 211 -18.82 -3.38 6.68
C VAL A 211 -18.62 -3.20 8.18
N ILE A 212 -17.50 -3.72 8.68
CA ILE A 212 -16.95 -3.40 10.00
C ILE A 212 -15.56 -2.81 9.79
N ALA A 213 -15.42 -1.52 10.08
CA ALA A 213 -14.15 -0.80 10.06
C ALA A 213 -13.39 -0.95 11.40
N MET A 214 -12.23 -0.30 11.51
CA MET A 214 -11.55 -0.10 12.79
C MET A 214 -11.27 1.38 13.04
N GLU A 215 -11.62 1.84 14.24
CA GLU A 215 -11.40 3.21 14.71
C GLU A 215 -10.39 3.28 15.87
N GLY A 216 -9.97 4.49 16.23
CA GLY A 216 -9.03 4.73 17.34
C GLY A 216 -7.59 4.36 16.98
N ASP A 217 -6.86 3.73 17.91
CA ASP A 217 -5.41 3.49 17.80
C ASP A 217 -5.07 2.24 16.96
N GLY A 218 -5.64 2.18 15.76
CA GLY A 218 -5.33 1.19 14.72
C GLY A 218 -3.91 1.34 14.15
N PRO A 219 -3.46 0.40 13.28
CA PRO A 219 -4.25 -0.60 12.57
C PRO A 219 -4.24 -2.01 13.21
N GLY A 220 -3.67 -2.15 14.42
CA GLY A 220 -3.48 -3.41 15.13
C GLY A 220 -4.48 -3.63 16.27
N SER A 221 -4.10 -4.41 17.27
CA SER A 221 -4.95 -4.80 18.41
C SER A 221 -5.40 -3.65 19.32
N LEU A 222 -4.82 -2.46 19.19
CA LEU A 222 -5.19 -1.27 19.97
C LEU A 222 -6.37 -0.50 19.35
N GLY A 223 -6.71 -0.78 18.09
CA GLY A 223 -7.90 -0.24 17.43
C GLY A 223 -9.18 -0.98 17.86
N ARG A 224 -10.34 -0.35 17.66
CA ARG A 224 -11.64 -0.92 18.02
C ARG A 224 -12.48 -1.18 16.76
N PRO A 225 -13.06 -2.39 16.59
CA PRO A 225 -14.02 -2.65 15.54
C PRO A 225 -15.21 -1.69 15.64
N ARG A 226 -15.63 -1.12 14.50
CA ARG A 226 -16.73 -0.16 14.40
C ARG A 226 -17.57 -0.49 13.17
N PRO A 227 -18.87 -0.80 13.31
CA PRO A 227 -19.76 -0.92 12.17
C PRO A 227 -19.77 0.37 11.37
N MET A 228 -19.45 0.26 10.09
CA MET A 228 -19.52 1.35 9.12
C MET A 228 -20.51 1.02 8.00
N ASN A 229 -20.97 -0.24 7.94
CA ASN A 229 -22.12 -0.71 7.17
C ASN A 229 -22.04 -0.40 5.67
N ALA A 230 -20.83 -0.38 5.10
CA ALA A 230 -20.60 0.03 3.73
C ALA A 230 -19.71 -0.93 2.94
N ILE A 231 -19.95 -1.02 1.64
CA ILE A 231 -18.98 -1.46 0.63
C ILE A 231 -18.73 -0.28 -0.30
N ILE A 232 -17.45 0.00 -0.57
CA ILE A 232 -17.05 1.12 -1.44
C ILE A 232 -16.24 0.55 -2.60
N VAL A 233 -16.67 0.80 -3.84
CA VAL A 233 -16.07 0.22 -5.05
C VAL A 233 -15.64 1.31 -6.02
N GLY A 234 -14.44 1.19 -6.60
CA GLY A 234 -13.95 2.12 -7.61
C GLY A 234 -12.62 1.69 -8.25
N GLY A 235 -12.29 2.30 -9.39
CA GLY A 235 -11.01 2.11 -10.09
C GLY A 235 -9.88 3.02 -9.58
N ASP A 236 -10.21 4.10 -8.89
CA ASP A 236 -9.24 5.06 -8.34
C ASP A 236 -9.13 4.93 -6.81
N ALA A 237 -7.93 4.63 -6.31
CA ALA A 237 -7.69 4.42 -4.88
C ALA A 237 -7.91 5.68 -4.04
N LEU A 238 -7.56 6.86 -4.55
CA LEU A 238 -7.73 8.13 -3.84
C LEU A 238 -9.21 8.50 -3.75
N ALA A 239 -9.98 8.25 -4.81
CA ALA A 239 -11.42 8.49 -4.81
C ALA A 239 -12.13 7.56 -3.81
N VAL A 240 -11.79 6.27 -3.82
CA VAL A 240 -12.32 5.28 -2.85
C VAL A 240 -11.92 5.64 -1.42
N ASP A 241 -10.67 6.05 -1.18
CA ASP A 241 -10.19 6.49 0.14
C ASP A 241 -10.91 7.76 0.62
N TRP A 242 -11.18 8.71 -0.29
CA TRP A 242 -11.94 9.93 0.02
C TRP A 242 -13.38 9.60 0.41
N VAL A 243 -14.09 8.75 -0.33
CA VAL A 243 -15.45 8.32 0.04
C VAL A 243 -15.44 7.61 1.40
N GLY A 244 -14.45 6.76 1.67
CA GLY A 244 -14.27 6.13 2.98
C GLY A 244 -14.12 7.15 4.12
N LEU A 245 -13.33 8.21 3.93
CA LEU A 245 -13.18 9.31 4.91
C LEU A 245 -14.49 10.07 5.14
N GLN A 246 -15.25 10.32 4.07
CA GLN A 246 -16.53 11.04 4.14
C GLN A 246 -17.59 10.24 4.92
N VAL A 247 -17.69 8.95 4.65
CA VAL A 247 -18.60 8.02 5.33
C VAL A 247 -18.17 7.83 6.79
N SER A 248 -16.87 7.76 7.08
CA SER A 248 -16.40 7.67 8.47
C SER A 248 -16.49 8.99 9.24
N GLY A 249 -16.76 10.13 8.57
CA GLY A 249 -16.70 11.46 9.20
C GLY A 249 -15.30 11.90 9.63
N LEU A 250 -14.25 11.22 9.16
CA LEU A 250 -12.87 11.59 9.48
C LEU A 250 -12.44 12.79 8.62
N ARG A 251 -11.70 13.72 9.23
CA ARG A 251 -11.25 14.95 8.55
C ARG A 251 -10.28 14.65 7.39
N VAL A 252 -10.73 14.85 6.15
CA VAL A 252 -9.93 14.64 4.91
C VAL A 252 -8.59 15.38 4.97
N ARG A 253 -8.57 16.63 5.46
CA ARG A 253 -7.34 17.43 5.57
C ARG A 253 -6.22 16.80 6.39
N LEU A 254 -6.53 15.81 7.24
CA LEU A 254 -5.54 15.09 8.05
C LEU A 254 -5.00 13.84 7.34
N CYS A 255 -5.63 13.40 6.25
CA CYS A 255 -5.17 12.28 5.44
C CYS A 255 -4.18 12.78 4.37
N THR A 256 -2.88 12.72 4.66
CA THR A 256 -1.86 13.20 3.71
C THR A 256 -1.87 12.38 2.41
N THR A 257 -2.18 11.08 2.44
CA THR A 257 -2.26 10.27 1.22
C THR A 257 -3.34 10.79 0.26
N VAL A 258 -4.52 11.20 0.75
CA VAL A 258 -5.57 11.77 -0.12
C VAL A 258 -5.21 13.19 -0.54
N THR A 259 -4.92 14.08 0.42
CA THR A 259 -4.68 15.50 0.11
C THR A 259 -3.47 15.74 -0.77
N GLU A 260 -2.37 15.01 -0.55
CA GLU A 260 -1.18 15.11 -1.38
C GLU A 260 -1.34 14.31 -2.68
N GLY A 261 -2.12 13.23 -2.69
CA GLY A 261 -2.46 12.49 -3.91
C GLY A 261 -3.17 13.38 -4.93
N PHE A 262 -4.19 14.12 -4.47
CA PHE A 262 -4.90 15.13 -5.25
C PHE A 262 -3.94 16.18 -5.82
N ARG A 263 -3.07 16.77 -5.00
CA ARG A 263 -2.06 17.75 -5.46
C ARG A 263 -1.05 17.19 -6.46
N ARG A 264 -0.83 15.87 -6.47
CA ARG A 264 0.08 15.19 -7.39
C ARG A 264 -0.59 14.69 -8.66
N ASN A 265 -1.91 14.84 -8.79
CA ASN A 265 -2.69 14.34 -9.92
C ASN A 265 -2.49 12.83 -10.16
N LEU A 266 -2.49 12.05 -9.08
CA LEU A 266 -2.29 10.59 -9.11
C LEU A 266 -3.63 9.86 -9.26
N GLY A 267 -4.27 10.04 -10.42
CA GLY A 267 -5.68 9.67 -10.62
C GLY A 267 -6.56 10.92 -10.50
N VAL A 268 -7.52 10.94 -9.58
CA VAL A 268 -8.30 12.15 -9.30
C VAL A 268 -7.46 13.27 -8.66
N SER A 269 -7.74 14.51 -9.08
CA SER A 269 -7.03 15.70 -8.60
C SER A 269 -7.79 16.49 -7.53
N SER A 270 -9.09 16.23 -7.38
CA SER A 270 -9.96 16.94 -6.44
C SER A 270 -11.24 16.14 -6.13
N GLU A 271 -11.96 16.52 -5.08
CA GLU A 271 -13.24 15.90 -4.72
C GLU A 271 -14.36 16.21 -5.72
N GLN A 272 -14.24 17.33 -6.46
CA GLN A 272 -15.18 17.71 -7.50
C GLN A 272 -15.16 16.74 -8.69
N GLU A 273 -14.09 15.96 -8.84
CA GLU A 273 -13.98 14.93 -9.87
C GLU A 273 -14.60 13.58 -9.45
N ILE A 274 -15.06 13.43 -8.22
CA ILE A 274 -15.61 12.18 -7.68
C ILE A 274 -17.14 12.21 -7.78
N SER A 275 -17.72 11.26 -8.50
CA SER A 275 -19.16 11.03 -8.54
C SER A 275 -19.51 9.79 -7.73
N VAL A 276 -20.22 9.98 -6.63
CA VAL A 276 -20.70 8.85 -5.81
C VAL A 276 -21.98 8.29 -6.42
N LYS A 277 -22.03 6.98 -6.63
CA LYS A 277 -23.19 6.22 -7.12
C LYS A 277 -23.75 5.33 -6.01
N GLY A 278 -25.04 5.01 -6.08
CA GLY A 278 -25.72 4.20 -5.06
C GLY A 278 -26.22 5.08 -3.91
N GLU A 279 -25.81 4.73 -2.69
CA GLU A 279 -26.23 5.42 -1.47
C GLU A 279 -25.61 6.81 -1.34
N LYS A 280 -26.30 7.72 -0.64
CA LYS A 280 -25.74 9.03 -0.30
C LYS A 280 -24.75 8.90 0.85
N ILE A 281 -23.70 9.72 0.83
CA ILE A 281 -22.70 9.75 1.91
C ILE A 281 -23.36 10.07 3.25
N GLU A 282 -24.32 10.99 3.26
CA GLU A 282 -25.00 11.48 4.46
C GLU A 282 -25.78 10.36 5.16
N ASP A 283 -26.39 9.47 4.38
CA ASP A 283 -27.24 8.38 4.88
C ASP A 283 -26.41 7.25 5.52
N LEU A 284 -25.15 7.09 5.11
CA LEU A 284 -24.22 6.10 5.67
C LEU A 284 -23.18 6.71 6.61
N ARG A 285 -23.19 8.03 6.82
CA ARG A 285 -22.16 8.69 7.62
C ARG A 285 -22.20 8.22 9.08
N VAL A 286 -21.10 7.63 9.53
CA VAL A 286 -20.92 7.18 10.91
C VAL A 286 -20.75 8.38 11.83
N GLN A 287 -21.53 8.41 12.91
CA GLN A 287 -21.41 9.42 13.96
C GLN A 287 -20.27 9.06 14.92
N ASN A 288 -19.48 10.07 15.30
CA ASN A 288 -18.44 9.99 16.32
C ASN A 288 -17.35 8.92 16.08
N PHE A 289 -16.96 8.70 14.83
CA PHE A 289 -15.87 7.79 14.51
C PHE A 289 -14.54 8.28 15.11
N LEU A 290 -13.85 7.43 15.86
CA LEU A 290 -12.66 7.83 16.60
C LEU A 290 -11.41 7.95 15.69
N PRO A 291 -10.74 9.10 15.62
CA PRO A 291 -9.49 9.23 14.89
C PRO A 291 -8.33 8.52 15.61
N PRO A 292 -7.24 8.18 14.90
CA PRO A 292 -6.03 7.67 15.55
C PRO A 292 -5.38 8.73 16.42
N LYS A 293 -4.87 8.35 17.59
CA LYS A 293 -4.01 9.22 18.41
C LYS A 293 -2.57 9.10 17.90
N SER A 294 -1.83 10.21 17.90
CA SER A 294 -0.40 10.16 17.57
C SER A 294 0.33 9.29 18.61
N ALA A 295 0.83 8.12 18.22
CA ALA A 295 1.55 7.25 19.15
C ALA A 295 2.85 7.93 19.66
N PRO A 296 3.16 7.87 20.96
CA PRO A 296 4.33 8.54 21.55
C PRO A 296 5.67 8.01 20.98
N MET A 297 5.72 6.74 20.57
CA MET A 297 6.89 6.15 19.92
C MET A 297 7.16 6.76 18.53
N ILE A 298 6.11 7.12 17.78
CA ILE A 298 6.24 7.83 16.49
C ILE A 298 6.81 9.23 16.74
N ARG A 299 6.31 9.95 17.74
CA ARG A 299 6.85 11.28 18.13
C ARG A 299 8.32 11.21 18.58
N LEU A 300 8.73 10.11 19.21
CA LEU A 300 10.12 9.90 19.62
C LEU A 300 11.03 9.62 18.40
N LEU A 301 10.58 8.78 17.47
CA LEU A 301 11.28 8.48 16.20
C LEU A 301 11.28 9.66 15.21
N GLU A 302 10.36 10.61 15.36
CA GLU A 302 10.34 11.89 14.62
C GLU A 302 11.45 12.85 15.06
N ARG A 303 12.08 12.64 16.23
CA ARG A 303 13.21 13.47 16.68
C ARG A 303 14.42 13.27 15.73
N PRO A 304 15.02 14.33 15.16
CA PRO A 304 16.05 14.21 14.12
C PRO A 304 17.26 13.36 14.52
N ALA A 305 17.70 13.46 15.78
CA ALA A 305 18.82 12.69 16.30
C ALA A 305 18.53 11.17 16.38
N ILE A 306 17.36 10.81 16.94
CA ILE A 306 16.92 9.42 17.10
C ILE A 306 16.65 8.80 15.72
N ARG A 307 16.00 9.56 14.82
CA ARG A 307 15.81 9.20 13.41
C ARG A 307 17.12 8.85 12.74
N ARG A 308 18.15 9.70 12.88
CA ARG A 308 19.46 9.50 12.26
C ARG A 308 20.17 8.26 12.80
N MET A 309 20.09 8.02 14.11
CA MET A 309 20.64 6.82 14.75
C MET A 309 19.93 5.53 14.31
N ALA A 310 18.61 5.46 14.43
CA ALA A 310 17.82 4.27 14.07
C ALA A 310 18.00 3.89 12.59
N LYS A 311 18.04 4.88 11.70
CA LYS A 311 18.30 4.67 10.26
C LYS A 311 19.68 4.07 10.01
N GLY A 312 20.71 4.46 10.77
CA GLY A 312 22.05 3.90 10.66
C GLY A 312 22.17 2.44 11.11
N LEU A 313 21.34 2.03 12.07
CA LEU A 313 21.35 0.69 12.67
C LEU A 313 20.58 -0.34 11.83
N PHE A 314 19.42 0.02 11.31
CA PHE A 314 18.48 -0.94 10.71
C PHE A 314 18.35 -0.85 9.19
N THR A 315 18.79 0.24 8.56
CA THR A 315 18.74 0.39 7.09
C THR A 315 20.15 0.44 6.51
N GLY A 316 20.36 -0.34 5.44
CA GLY A 316 21.62 -0.30 4.70
C GLY A 316 21.88 1.10 4.12
N ARG A 317 23.14 1.38 3.81
CA ARG A 317 23.54 2.65 3.16
C ARG A 317 24.37 2.39 1.90
N PRO A 318 24.16 3.19 0.83
CA PRO A 318 25.01 3.14 -0.35
C PRO A 318 26.39 3.71 -0.01
N VAL A 319 27.46 2.97 -0.27
CA VAL A 319 28.85 3.41 -0.04
C VAL A 319 29.63 3.31 -1.35
N PRO A 320 30.10 4.44 -1.90
CA PRO A 320 30.94 4.42 -3.10
C PRO A 320 32.32 3.81 -2.77
N LYS A 321 32.91 3.12 -3.74
CA LYS A 321 34.22 2.47 -3.64
C LYS A 321 35.24 3.19 -4.53
N ASP A 322 36.32 3.66 -3.92
CA ASP A 322 37.40 4.44 -4.57
C ASP A 322 38.04 3.75 -5.79
N GLY A 323 38.08 2.42 -5.82
CA GLY A 323 38.72 1.68 -6.93
C GLY A 323 37.89 1.50 -8.21
N ARG A 324 36.60 1.87 -8.20
CA ARG A 324 35.70 1.65 -9.36
C ARG A 324 34.98 2.92 -9.84
N CYS A 325 34.98 3.96 -9.02
CA CYS A 325 34.28 5.19 -9.37
C CYS A 325 35.11 5.96 -10.41
N MET A 326 34.43 6.45 -11.45
CA MET A 326 35.02 7.29 -12.49
C MET A 326 34.57 8.75 -12.39
N LEU A 327 33.99 9.14 -11.24
CA LEU A 327 33.49 10.50 -10.98
C LEU A 327 32.59 11.08 -12.09
N CYS A 328 31.76 10.26 -12.72
CA CYS A 328 30.79 10.73 -13.73
C CYS A 328 29.59 11.50 -13.14
N TYR A 329 29.46 11.54 -11.81
CA TYR A 329 28.42 12.25 -11.06
C TYR A 329 26.94 11.93 -11.38
N GLN A 330 26.63 10.93 -12.21
CA GLN A 330 25.24 10.47 -12.41
C GLN A 330 24.53 10.12 -11.08
N CYS A 331 25.26 9.57 -10.12
CA CYS A 331 24.74 9.29 -8.78
C CYS A 331 24.31 10.54 -8.00
N ARG A 332 24.96 11.70 -8.25
CA ARG A 332 24.60 13.01 -7.69
C ARG A 332 23.36 13.57 -8.39
N GLU A 333 23.34 13.53 -9.71
CA GLU A 333 22.22 14.03 -10.53
C GLU A 333 20.91 13.30 -10.21
N ILE A 334 20.96 11.98 -10.06
CA ILE A 334 19.77 11.19 -9.74
C ILE A 334 19.34 11.30 -8.27
N CYS A 335 20.11 11.96 -7.40
CA CYS A 335 19.86 11.92 -5.96
C CYS A 335 18.65 12.81 -5.57
N PRO A 336 17.49 12.23 -5.22
CA PRO A 336 16.30 13.04 -4.90
C PRO A 336 16.45 13.84 -3.61
N ALA A 337 17.35 13.42 -2.72
CA ALA A 337 17.64 14.08 -1.46
C ALA A 337 18.81 15.07 -1.54
N GLN A 338 19.40 15.26 -2.73
CA GLN A 338 20.59 16.09 -2.94
C GLN A 338 21.74 15.77 -1.95
N ALA A 339 21.82 14.51 -1.51
CA ALA A 339 22.71 14.06 -0.45
C ALA A 339 24.11 13.70 -0.95
N ILE A 340 24.44 13.96 -2.21
CA ILE A 340 25.69 13.58 -2.85
C ILE A 340 26.34 14.83 -3.42
N GLY A 341 27.51 15.18 -2.90
CA GLY A 341 28.33 16.31 -3.36
C GLY A 341 29.39 15.88 -4.37
N THR A 342 30.29 16.80 -4.71
CA THR A 342 31.52 16.48 -5.46
C THR A 342 32.49 15.68 -4.60
N ALA A 343 33.54 15.11 -5.22
CA ALA A 343 34.64 14.52 -4.47
C ALA A 343 35.39 15.62 -3.70
N GLU A 344 35.79 15.30 -2.47
CA GLU A 344 36.73 16.14 -1.70
C GLU A 344 38.15 16.01 -2.27
N GLU A 345 39.02 16.97 -1.97
CA GLU A 345 40.40 16.97 -2.45
C GLU A 345 41.11 15.66 -2.08
N GLY A 346 41.77 15.05 -3.07
CA GLY A 346 42.45 13.76 -2.91
C GLY A 346 41.54 12.52 -2.84
N LYS A 347 40.21 12.65 -2.91
CA LYS A 347 39.28 11.50 -2.93
C LYS A 347 38.87 11.11 -4.35
N ARG A 348 38.66 9.80 -4.58
CA ARG A 348 38.24 9.25 -5.88
C ARG A 348 36.75 8.89 -5.93
N VAL A 349 36.00 9.26 -4.89
CA VAL A 349 34.54 9.08 -4.82
C VAL A 349 33.85 10.38 -4.42
N PRO A 350 32.58 10.57 -4.86
CA PRO A 350 31.77 11.69 -4.40
C PRO A 350 31.53 11.63 -2.89
N ARG A 351 31.38 12.79 -2.25
CA ARG A 351 31.00 12.88 -0.83
C ARG A 351 29.53 12.54 -0.64
N PHE A 352 29.22 11.59 0.25
CA PHE A 352 27.85 11.22 0.61
C PHE A 352 27.49 11.78 2.00
N ASP A 353 26.49 12.66 2.07
CA ASP A 353 25.87 13.08 3.33
C ASP A 353 24.87 12.01 3.77
N TYR A 354 25.28 11.15 4.70
CA TYR A 354 24.42 10.10 5.23
C TYR A 354 23.34 10.59 6.21
N GLY A 355 23.43 11.83 6.67
CA GLY A 355 22.39 12.52 7.43
C GLY A 355 21.24 12.94 6.54
N ALA A 356 21.53 13.51 5.36
CA ALA A 356 20.54 13.87 4.35
C ALA A 356 20.04 12.67 3.52
N CYS A 357 20.88 11.65 3.32
CA CYS A 357 20.57 10.51 2.46
C CYS A 357 19.30 9.77 2.88
N ILE A 358 18.28 9.78 2.01
CA ILE A 358 17.00 9.09 2.28
C ILE A 358 17.07 7.57 2.11
N ARG A 359 18.20 7.00 1.66
CA ARG A 359 18.37 5.54 1.39
C ARG A 359 17.45 5.02 0.28
N CYS A 360 17.18 5.84 -0.74
CA CYS A 360 16.44 5.43 -1.94
C CYS A 360 17.23 4.45 -2.82
N TYR A 361 18.56 4.43 -2.69
CA TYR A 361 19.50 3.61 -3.47
C TYR A 361 19.58 3.92 -4.98
N CYS A 362 18.92 4.98 -5.47
CA CYS A 362 19.01 5.44 -6.86
C CYS A 362 20.47 5.61 -7.35
N CYS A 363 21.35 6.10 -6.46
CA CYS A 363 22.78 6.23 -6.74
C CYS A 363 23.48 4.90 -7.08
N MET A 364 23.08 3.78 -6.45
CA MET A 364 23.66 2.47 -6.71
C MET A 364 23.25 1.95 -8.08
N GLU A 365 22.00 2.15 -8.45
CA GLU A 365 21.42 1.64 -9.69
C GLU A 365 21.93 2.40 -10.92
N ILE A 366 22.05 3.72 -10.82
CA ILE A 366 22.53 4.54 -11.94
C ILE A 366 24.04 4.39 -12.19
N CYS A 367 24.79 3.76 -11.27
CA CYS A 367 26.24 3.76 -11.36
C CYS A 367 26.71 2.83 -12.50
N PRO A 368 27.26 3.35 -13.61
CA PRO A 368 27.60 2.54 -14.78
C PRO A 368 28.77 1.57 -14.52
N LYS A 369 29.54 1.81 -13.46
CA LYS A 369 30.68 0.97 -13.05
C LYS A 369 30.37 0.06 -11.86
N GLY A 370 29.12 0.05 -11.37
CA GLY A 370 28.74 -0.67 -10.16
C GLY A 370 29.63 -0.29 -8.96
N ALA A 371 30.07 0.97 -8.91
CA ALA A 371 31.07 1.45 -7.96
C ALA A 371 30.49 1.76 -6.57
N ILE A 372 29.19 1.55 -6.36
CA ILE A 372 28.50 1.87 -5.10
C ILE A 372 27.89 0.58 -4.57
N SER A 373 28.23 0.25 -3.33
CA SER A 373 27.83 -1.01 -2.67
C SER A 373 26.94 -0.76 -1.47
N LEU A 374 26.10 -1.73 -1.13
CA LEU A 374 25.28 -1.65 0.08
C LEU A 374 26.11 -2.04 1.31
N LYS A 375 26.39 -1.09 2.20
CA LYS A 375 26.85 -1.40 3.56
C LYS A 375 25.62 -1.67 4.42
N LYS A 376 25.50 -2.90 4.94
CA LYS A 376 24.39 -3.31 5.81
C LYS A 376 24.37 -2.50 7.11
N GLY A 377 23.18 -2.30 7.67
CA GLY A 377 23.01 -1.69 9.00
C GLY A 377 23.55 -2.61 10.10
N GLY A 378 24.08 -2.04 11.19
CA GLY A 378 24.72 -2.79 12.27
C GLY A 378 23.83 -3.85 12.94
N LEU A 379 22.52 -3.62 13.02
CA LEU A 379 21.52 -4.56 13.55
C LEU A 379 20.63 -5.16 12.45
N GLN A 380 20.94 -4.95 11.17
CA GLN A 380 20.10 -5.45 10.07
C GLN A 380 19.99 -6.98 10.07
N TRP A 381 20.94 -7.69 10.69
CA TRP A 381 20.94 -9.15 10.83
C TRP A 381 19.89 -9.69 11.81
N MET A 382 19.48 -8.89 12.81
CA MET A 382 18.46 -9.28 13.80
C MET A 382 17.04 -9.28 13.21
N MET A 383 16.89 -8.84 11.96
CA MET A 383 15.63 -8.73 11.25
C MET A 383 15.50 -9.75 10.10
N ARG A 384 16.34 -10.80 10.10
CA ARG A 384 16.35 -11.87 9.10
C ARG A 384 15.47 -13.04 9.49
#